data_AF-A0A9X2KGD4-F1
#
_entry.id   AF-A0A9X2KGD4-F1
#
_cell.length_a   1.000
_cell.length_b   1.000
_cell.length_c   1.000
_cell.angle_alpha   90.00
_cell.angle_beta   90.00
_cell.angle_gamma   90.00
#
_symmetry.space_group_name_H-M   'P 1'
#
loop_
_entity.id
_entity.type
_entity.pdbx_description
1 polymer ?
#
loop_
_entity_poly.entity_id
_entity_poly.type
_entity_poly.pdbx_seq_one_letter_code
_entity_poly.pdbx_strand_id
1 'polypeptide(L)'
;MERLLADPHNAATYRRLADLLFVAGLAEETADDAEHLRAFAFDAGRAWARKPLSYEIGLADEWACVHVEHSIIDGATLLEAVRRMQEADPEAPSERPAEPAAQPPAGPSAAAVTAADVDAGPPAPDASDGARQEDGSDPVRSEESPAPAELTWRLAPEVLTALRGPLEDYRRRAARLRVALVRVPRVPEERLPFPMSADGLQQLIMTVAQLLTYGRVRSVYESVDTRAFQAGRTECLRPVTPEAIAFARSLLAGRAERDGLAEALAAHRDWVKACKTGRGVDRHLTGLEEAARRLDIEDAFFADESLARLRADFLSTTSLGTADRIVRYAFAPSLPHGFGVSYTRYPESFEYCLAYDAEEAERPRLFRSNLAEAAGLLARFIAAVAPY
;
A
#
# COMPACT_ATOMS: atom_id res chain seq x y z
N MET A 1 21.02 11.77 15.97
CA MET A 1 21.19 12.47 14.69
C MET A 1 21.99 13.75 14.87
N GLU A 2 21.54 14.70 15.70
CA GLU A 2 22.26 15.97 15.94
C GLU A 2 23.76 15.80 16.26
N ARG A 3 24.10 14.89 17.19
CA ARG A 3 25.51 14.58 17.53
C ARG A 3 26.32 14.04 16.36
N LEU A 4 25.70 13.28 15.44
CA LEU A 4 26.37 12.73 14.26
C LEU A 4 26.62 13.85 13.22
N LEU A 5 25.64 14.74 13.05
CA LEU A 5 25.69 15.85 12.10
C LEU A 5 26.49 17.07 12.59
N ALA A 6 26.96 17.06 13.84
CA ALA A 6 27.88 18.07 14.35
C ALA A 6 29.26 18.01 13.68
N ASP A 7 29.66 16.84 13.17
CA ASP A 7 30.85 16.71 12.30
C ASP A 7 30.49 17.19 10.87
N PRO A 8 31.20 18.20 10.32
CA PRO A 8 30.93 18.72 8.99
C PRO A 8 31.02 17.69 7.86
N HIS A 9 31.89 16.67 7.99
CA HIS A 9 32.00 15.56 7.04
C HIS A 9 30.71 14.74 7.02
N ASN A 10 30.21 14.37 8.20
CA ASN A 10 28.97 13.62 8.33
C ASN A 10 27.76 14.43 7.85
N ALA A 11 27.73 15.74 8.10
CA ALA A 11 26.70 16.63 7.59
C ALA A 11 26.71 16.71 6.06
N ALA A 12 27.90 16.72 5.43
CA ALA A 12 28.02 16.66 3.98
C ALA A 12 27.56 15.30 3.42
N THR A 13 27.97 14.20 4.04
CA THR A 13 27.52 12.84 3.69
C THR A 13 25.99 12.72 3.80
N TYR A 14 25.40 13.18 4.91
CA TYR A 14 23.96 13.15 5.11
C TYR A 14 23.20 13.99 4.09
N ARG A 15 23.67 15.20 3.76
CA ARG A 15 23.04 16.03 2.71
C ARG A 15 23.06 15.32 1.37
N ARG A 16 24.21 14.79 0.97
CA ARG A 16 24.33 14.02 -0.28
C ARG A 16 23.37 12.82 -0.29
N LEU A 17 23.30 12.06 0.81
CA LEU A 17 22.31 10.98 0.95
C LEU A 17 20.89 11.50 0.82
N ALA A 18 20.53 12.60 1.51
CA ALA A 18 19.20 13.20 1.49
C ALA A 18 18.80 13.73 0.10
N ASP A 19 19.76 14.10 -0.73
CA ASP A 19 19.55 14.60 -2.10
C ASP A 19 19.51 13.48 -3.16
N LEU A 20 19.89 12.24 -2.84
CA LEU A 20 19.74 11.11 -3.77
C LEU A 20 18.27 10.92 -4.22
N LEU A 21 18.03 10.50 -5.46
CA LEU A 21 16.66 10.20 -5.91
C LEU A 21 16.06 9.01 -5.16
N PHE A 22 16.85 7.96 -5.01
CA PHE A 22 16.53 6.73 -4.29
C PHE A 22 17.82 6.08 -3.81
N VAL A 23 17.69 5.01 -3.03
CA VAL A 23 18.80 4.10 -2.69
C VAL A 23 18.49 2.74 -3.30
N ALA A 24 19.49 2.03 -3.79
CA ALA A 24 19.38 0.64 -4.22
C ALA A 24 20.40 -0.21 -3.47
N GLY A 25 19.91 -1.18 -2.70
CA GLY A 25 20.70 -2.22 -2.08
C GLY A 25 20.85 -3.41 -3.02
N LEU A 26 22.01 -4.07 -2.94
CA LEU A 26 22.26 -5.33 -3.65
C LEU A 26 22.26 -6.46 -2.61
N ALA A 27 21.37 -7.43 -2.78
CA ALA A 27 21.25 -8.58 -1.90
C ALA A 27 21.94 -9.80 -2.53
N GLU A 28 22.87 -10.40 -1.79
CA GLU A 28 23.55 -11.63 -2.22
C GLU A 28 22.84 -12.89 -1.69
N GLU A 29 21.98 -12.73 -0.68
CA GLU A 29 21.29 -13.86 -0.07
C GLU A 29 20.16 -14.37 -0.95
N THR A 30 20.01 -15.69 -1.04
CA THR A 30 18.82 -16.32 -1.64
C THR A 30 17.82 -16.69 -0.56
N ALA A 31 16.55 -16.44 -0.83
CA ALA A 31 15.46 -16.75 0.09
C ALA A 31 14.15 -16.98 -0.67
N ASP A 32 13.14 -17.52 0.00
CA ASP A 32 11.79 -17.49 -0.56
C ASP A 32 11.19 -16.08 -0.46
N ASP A 33 10.12 -15.81 -1.24
CA ASP A 33 9.47 -14.50 -1.30
C ASP A 33 9.01 -13.99 0.08
N ALA A 34 8.63 -14.89 0.99
CA ALA A 34 8.14 -14.50 2.31
C ALA A 34 9.29 -14.02 3.19
N GLU A 35 10.42 -14.72 3.16
CA GLU A 35 11.62 -14.34 3.91
C GLU A 35 12.29 -13.10 3.32
N HIS A 36 12.35 -12.97 1.99
CA HIS A 36 12.80 -11.74 1.33
C HIS A 36 11.95 -10.53 1.74
N LEU A 37 10.62 -10.65 1.65
CA LEU A 37 9.71 -9.58 2.11
C LEU A 37 9.87 -9.26 3.60
N ARG A 38 10.00 -10.28 4.46
CA ARG A 38 10.20 -10.10 5.90
C ARG A 38 11.50 -9.34 6.18
N ALA A 39 12.59 -9.80 5.58
CA ALA A 39 13.91 -9.22 5.78
C ALA A 39 13.90 -7.78 5.31
N PHE A 40 13.50 -7.52 4.05
CA PHE A 40 13.53 -6.16 3.50
C PHE A 40 12.61 -5.17 4.22
N ALA A 41 11.44 -5.62 4.67
CA ALA A 41 10.49 -4.77 5.39
C ALA A 41 10.93 -4.46 6.84
N PHE A 42 11.63 -5.38 7.51
CA PHE A 42 11.80 -5.30 8.96
C PHE A 42 13.25 -5.39 9.47
N ASP A 43 14.19 -5.92 8.71
CA ASP A 43 15.58 -6.02 9.17
C ASP A 43 16.32 -4.69 9.08
N ALA A 44 17.19 -4.46 10.06
CA ALA A 44 17.94 -3.23 10.14
C ALA A 44 18.96 -3.14 8.99
N GLY A 45 18.97 -2.00 8.31
CA GLY A 45 20.01 -1.67 7.32
C GLY A 45 19.72 -2.13 5.90
N ARG A 46 18.58 -2.77 5.63
CA ARG A 46 18.21 -3.14 4.26
C ARG A 46 17.58 -1.99 3.47
N ALA A 47 16.80 -1.14 4.14
CA ALA A 47 16.20 0.05 3.53
C ALA A 47 16.63 1.33 4.25
N TRP A 48 16.70 2.43 3.51
CA TRP A 48 16.85 3.76 4.10
C TRP A 48 15.47 4.36 4.33
N ALA A 49 14.90 4.13 5.51
CA ALA A 49 13.51 4.49 5.83
C ALA A 49 13.17 6.00 5.72
N ARG A 50 14.15 6.90 5.55
CA ARG A 50 13.92 8.34 5.29
C ARG A 50 13.89 8.70 3.81
N LYS A 51 14.08 7.72 2.93
CA LYS A 51 13.97 7.90 1.48
C LYS A 51 12.57 7.50 1.04
N PRO A 52 11.94 8.28 0.13
CA PRO A 52 10.67 7.90 -0.46
C PRO A 52 10.65 6.46 -0.94
N LEU A 53 11.69 6.08 -1.68
CA LEU A 53 11.88 4.76 -2.26
C LEU A 53 13.29 4.29 -1.96
N SER A 54 13.39 3.08 -1.40
CA SER A 54 14.63 2.30 -1.32
C SER A 54 14.37 0.98 -2.04
N TYR A 55 15.24 0.60 -2.98
CA TYR A 55 15.14 -0.65 -3.71
C TYR A 55 16.07 -1.69 -3.12
N GLU A 56 15.72 -2.95 -3.28
CA GLU A 56 16.63 -4.08 -3.09
C GLU A 56 16.55 -4.98 -4.33
N ILE A 57 17.72 -5.35 -4.84
CA ILE A 57 17.88 -6.15 -6.05
C ILE A 57 18.71 -7.38 -5.69
N GLY A 58 18.15 -8.56 -5.94
CA GLY A 58 18.84 -9.84 -5.79
C GLY A 58 19.92 -9.99 -6.85
N LEU A 59 21.12 -10.38 -6.43
CA LEU A 59 22.21 -10.76 -7.32
C LEU A 59 22.24 -12.27 -7.59
N ALA A 60 21.62 -13.05 -6.70
CA ALA A 60 21.65 -14.52 -6.74
C ALA A 60 20.29 -15.15 -7.07
N ASP A 61 19.21 -14.36 -7.11
CA ASP A 61 17.86 -14.77 -7.48
C ASP A 61 17.07 -13.63 -8.14
N GLU A 62 15.83 -13.91 -8.58
CA GLU A 62 14.97 -12.95 -9.27
C GLU A 62 14.23 -12.00 -8.31
N TRP A 63 14.93 -11.53 -7.26
CA TRP A 63 14.37 -10.59 -6.29
C TRP A 63 14.50 -9.15 -6.77
N ALA A 64 13.37 -8.44 -6.78
CA ALA A 64 13.33 -7.00 -6.95
C ALA A 64 12.20 -6.42 -6.11
N CYS A 65 12.54 -5.55 -5.16
CA CYS A 65 11.56 -4.98 -4.24
C CYS A 65 11.81 -3.50 -3.99
N VAL A 66 10.76 -2.80 -3.58
CA VAL A 66 10.83 -1.40 -3.16
C VAL A 66 10.20 -1.23 -1.78
N HIS A 67 10.99 -0.65 -0.87
CA HIS A 67 10.55 -0.17 0.43
C HIS A 67 10.12 1.28 0.27
N VAL A 68 8.91 1.58 0.75
CA VAL A 68 8.27 2.88 0.57
C VAL A 68 8.12 3.58 1.91
N GLU A 69 8.58 4.83 2.00
CA GLU A 69 8.24 5.70 3.13
C GLU A 69 6.80 6.21 2.95
N HIS A 70 5.90 5.71 3.80
CA HIS A 70 4.46 5.79 3.57
C HIS A 70 3.85 7.15 3.94
N SER A 71 4.59 8.07 4.59
CA SER A 71 4.05 9.39 4.95
C SER A 71 3.74 10.24 3.71
N ILE A 72 4.43 10.00 2.59
CA ILE A 72 4.33 10.83 1.38
C ILE A 72 3.63 10.16 0.19
N ILE A 73 3.50 8.82 0.18
CA ILE A 73 3.00 8.06 -0.97
C ILE A 73 1.94 7.06 -0.50
N ASP A 74 0.81 7.01 -1.21
CA ASP A 74 -0.21 5.97 -1.07
C ASP A 74 -0.10 4.96 -2.22
N GLY A 75 -0.71 3.78 -2.02
CA GLY A 75 -0.64 2.64 -2.96
C GLY A 75 -1.02 2.97 -4.41
N ALA A 76 -1.97 3.89 -4.60
CA ALA A 76 -2.37 4.41 -5.90
C ALA A 76 -1.23 5.03 -6.71
N THR A 77 -0.53 5.97 -6.08
CA THR A 77 0.61 6.68 -6.66
C THR A 77 1.79 5.73 -6.85
N LEU A 78 1.99 4.81 -5.90
CA LEU A 78 3.00 3.77 -6.00
C LEU A 78 2.78 2.86 -7.22
N LEU A 79 1.55 2.40 -7.46
CA LEU A 79 1.21 1.57 -8.62
C LEU A 79 1.52 2.28 -9.93
N GLU A 80 1.16 3.55 -10.06
CA GLU A 80 1.44 4.34 -11.26
C GLU A 80 2.95 4.58 -11.45
N ALA A 81 3.68 4.84 -10.36
CA ALA A 81 5.13 4.99 -10.41
C ALA A 81 5.81 3.69 -10.88
N VAL A 82 5.46 2.55 -10.27
CA VAL A 82 6.00 1.23 -10.65
C VAL A 82 5.61 0.86 -12.07
N ARG A 83 4.38 1.14 -12.50
CA ARG A 83 3.93 0.94 -13.88
C ARG A 83 4.84 1.66 -14.87
N ARG A 84 5.10 2.95 -14.64
CA ARG A 84 5.99 3.75 -15.50
C ARG A 84 7.42 3.24 -15.50
N MET A 85 7.93 2.78 -14.35
CA MET A 85 9.28 2.20 -14.25
C MET A 85 9.38 0.90 -15.05
N GLN A 86 8.38 0.03 -14.99
CA GLN A 86 8.36 -1.25 -15.70
C GLN A 86 8.14 -1.10 -17.22
N GLU A 87 7.48 -0.03 -17.65
CA GLU A 87 7.27 0.28 -19.07
C GLU A 87 8.35 1.18 -19.67
N ALA A 88 9.27 1.68 -18.84
CA ALA A 88 10.36 2.52 -19.31
C ALA A 88 11.30 1.70 -20.19
N ASP A 89 11.59 2.22 -21.38
CA ASP A 89 12.64 1.70 -22.24
C ASP A 89 14.00 2.17 -21.71
N PRO A 90 14.86 1.27 -21.20
CA PRO A 90 16.16 1.63 -20.67
C PRO A 90 17.14 2.12 -21.76
N GLU A 91 16.85 1.86 -23.04
CA GLU A 91 17.67 2.27 -24.19
C GLU A 91 17.16 3.54 -24.87
N ALA A 92 15.98 4.04 -24.48
CA ALA A 92 15.45 5.28 -25.01
C ALA A 92 16.39 6.46 -24.72
N PRO A 93 16.60 7.38 -25.68
CA PRO A 93 17.40 8.57 -25.45
C PRO A 93 16.86 9.34 -24.25
N SER A 94 17.75 9.73 -23.32
CA SER A 94 17.41 10.61 -22.21
C SER A 94 16.96 11.97 -22.75
N GLU A 95 15.66 12.14 -23.01
CA GLU A 95 15.07 13.45 -23.22
C GLU A 95 15.18 14.23 -21.91
N ARG A 96 16.16 15.14 -21.83
CA ARG A 96 16.19 16.12 -20.74
C ARG A 96 14.86 16.88 -20.80
N PRO A 97 14.03 16.87 -19.74
CA PRO A 97 12.84 17.71 -19.72
C PRO A 97 13.30 19.15 -19.97
N ALA A 98 12.70 19.83 -20.94
CA ALA A 98 12.89 21.26 -21.09
C ALA A 98 12.58 21.90 -19.73
N GLU A 99 13.47 22.77 -19.24
CA GLU A 99 13.22 23.54 -18.02
C GLU A 99 11.81 24.15 -18.13
N PRO A 100 10.91 23.92 -17.15
CA PRO A 100 9.61 24.55 -17.20
C PRO A 100 9.85 26.06 -17.18
N ALA A 101 9.49 26.72 -18.29
CA ALA A 101 9.54 28.18 -18.38
C ALA A 101 8.83 28.74 -17.13
N ALA A 102 9.55 29.56 -16.37
CA ALA A 102 9.05 30.16 -15.15
C ALA A 102 7.70 30.85 -15.42
N GLN A 103 6.60 30.24 -14.99
CA GLN A 103 5.30 30.89 -15.01
C GLN A 103 5.32 31.97 -13.92
N PRO A 104 5.03 33.24 -14.25
CA PRO A 104 4.88 34.27 -13.22
C PRO A 104 3.71 33.90 -12.29
N PRO A 105 3.76 34.31 -11.01
CA PRO A 105 2.77 33.93 -10.02
C PRO A 105 1.37 34.38 -10.46
N ALA A 106 0.43 33.45 -10.50
CA ALA A 106 -0.97 33.73 -10.76
C ALA A 106 -1.52 34.64 -9.64
N GLY A 107 -1.94 35.85 -10.02
CA GLY A 107 -2.72 36.74 -9.15
C GLY A 107 -4.08 36.11 -8.80
N PRO A 108 -4.78 36.66 -7.78
CA PRO A 108 -5.99 36.06 -7.25
C PRO A 108 -7.10 36.08 -8.31
N SER A 109 -7.62 34.91 -8.68
CA SER A 109 -8.78 34.78 -9.56
C SER A 109 -10.06 34.97 -8.74
N ALA A 110 -10.76 36.08 -9.01
CA ALA A 110 -12.13 36.29 -8.55
C ALA A 110 -13.10 35.58 -9.51
N ALA A 111 -13.99 34.77 -8.94
CA ALA A 111 -15.03 34.07 -9.67
C ALA A 111 -16.07 35.03 -10.26
N ALA A 112 -16.48 34.77 -11.51
CA ALA A 112 -17.80 35.14 -12.01
C ALA A 112 -18.25 34.15 -13.09
N VAL A 113 -19.44 33.59 -12.86
CA VAL A 113 -20.22 32.73 -13.74
C VAL A 113 -21.03 33.61 -14.69
N THR A 114 -21.07 33.31 -15.99
CA THR A 114 -22.28 33.41 -16.85
C THR A 114 -22.09 32.68 -18.18
N ALA A 115 -23.20 32.16 -18.70
CA ALA A 115 -23.34 31.28 -19.86
C ALA A 115 -23.57 32.02 -21.21
N ALA A 116 -23.51 31.22 -22.28
CA ALA A 116 -24.20 31.31 -23.60
C ALA A 116 -23.33 31.61 -24.85
N ASP A 117 -23.40 30.64 -25.77
CA ASP A 117 -23.32 30.60 -27.25
C ASP A 117 -22.86 31.84 -28.03
N VAL A 118 -21.95 31.68 -29.02
CA VAL A 118 -22.26 31.64 -30.48
C VAL A 118 -21.03 31.26 -31.35
N ASP A 119 -21.35 30.65 -32.49
CA ASP A 119 -20.58 30.21 -33.65
C ASP A 119 -19.77 31.31 -34.39
N ALA A 120 -18.59 30.95 -34.94
CA ALA A 120 -18.01 31.41 -36.21
C ALA A 120 -16.53 30.95 -36.36
N GLY A 121 -16.21 30.16 -37.40
CA GLY A 121 -14.82 29.92 -37.85
C GLY A 121 -14.31 31.03 -38.79
N PRO A 122 -13.24 30.77 -39.57
CA PRO A 122 -11.82 30.66 -39.20
C PRO A 122 -10.98 31.81 -39.84
N PRO A 123 -9.64 31.86 -39.72
CA PRO A 123 -8.81 31.21 -40.75
C PRO A 123 -7.48 30.60 -40.26
N ALA A 124 -6.91 29.73 -41.11
CA ALA A 124 -5.57 29.15 -41.00
C ALA A 124 -4.44 30.19 -41.15
N PRO A 125 -3.22 29.84 -40.73
CA PRO A 125 -2.04 30.26 -41.46
C PRO A 125 -1.11 29.10 -41.83
N ASP A 126 -0.73 29.16 -43.11
CA ASP A 126 0.58 28.92 -43.71
C ASP A 126 1.43 27.73 -43.26
N ALA A 127 1.53 26.80 -44.21
CA ALA A 127 2.68 25.94 -44.41
C ALA A 127 3.89 26.80 -44.82
N SER A 128 4.96 26.74 -44.02
CA SER A 128 6.30 27.05 -44.51
C SER A 128 7.22 25.87 -44.24
N ASP A 129 7.87 25.51 -45.34
CA ASP A 129 8.78 24.39 -45.55
C ASP A 129 10.06 24.61 -44.74
N GLY A 130 10.35 23.66 -43.84
CA GLY A 130 11.55 23.66 -43.01
C GLY A 130 12.20 22.28 -43.09
N ALA A 131 13.23 22.18 -43.91
CA ALA A 131 13.97 20.97 -44.19
C ALA A 131 14.33 20.18 -42.92
N ARG A 132 13.89 18.92 -42.85
CA ARG A 132 14.37 17.94 -41.87
C ARG A 132 15.82 17.62 -42.21
N GLN A 133 16.73 18.12 -41.38
CA GLN A 133 18.10 17.63 -41.35
C GLN A 133 18.09 16.38 -40.46
N GLU A 134 18.12 15.20 -41.09
CA GLU A 134 18.36 13.94 -40.42
C GLU A 134 19.80 13.95 -39.90
N ASP A 135 19.99 14.36 -38.65
CA ASP A 135 21.25 14.17 -37.95
C ASP A 135 21.26 12.76 -37.39
N GLY A 136 21.72 11.82 -38.22
CA GLY A 136 22.09 10.47 -37.81
C GLY A 136 23.32 10.53 -36.92
N SER A 137 23.09 10.74 -35.62
CA SER A 137 24.10 10.46 -34.60
C SER A 137 23.59 9.34 -33.70
N ASP A 138 24.23 8.18 -33.83
CA ASP A 138 24.17 7.12 -32.81
C ASP A 138 24.45 7.76 -31.43
N PRO A 139 23.73 7.38 -30.36
CA PRO A 139 24.03 7.86 -29.03
C PRO A 139 25.40 7.33 -28.61
N VAL A 140 26.43 8.16 -28.79
CA VAL A 140 27.76 7.95 -28.24
C VAL A 140 27.61 7.90 -26.72
N ARG A 141 27.62 6.69 -26.15
CA ARG A 141 27.94 6.49 -24.73
C ARG A 141 29.33 7.08 -24.53
N SER A 142 29.42 8.25 -23.91
CA SER A 142 30.69 8.83 -23.50
C SER A 142 31.37 7.87 -22.54
N GLU A 143 32.56 7.38 -22.90
CA GLU A 143 33.31 6.32 -22.23
C GLU A 143 33.85 6.66 -20.82
N GLU A 144 33.49 7.79 -20.22
CA GLU A 144 33.94 8.12 -18.86
C GLU A 144 32.81 8.71 -18.01
N SER A 145 31.85 7.86 -17.63
CA SER A 145 31.06 8.15 -16.43
C SER A 145 31.99 8.08 -15.21
N PRO A 146 32.04 9.11 -14.34
CA PRO A 146 32.91 9.08 -13.18
C PRO A 146 32.56 7.88 -12.30
N ALA A 147 33.59 7.21 -11.76
CA ALA A 147 33.38 6.07 -10.89
C ALA A 147 32.48 6.44 -9.70
N PRO A 148 31.62 5.52 -9.21
CA PRO A 148 30.80 5.76 -8.03
C PRO A 148 31.65 6.22 -6.85
N ALA A 149 31.27 7.35 -6.24
CA ALA A 149 31.99 7.87 -5.09
C ALA A 149 31.46 7.25 -3.79
N GLU A 150 32.37 6.68 -2.99
CA GLU A 150 32.05 6.12 -1.68
C GLU A 150 31.58 7.20 -0.70
N LEU A 151 30.51 6.89 0.05
CA LEU A 151 30.00 7.75 1.13
C LEU A 151 30.50 7.22 2.47
N THR A 152 31.29 8.03 3.18
CA THR A 152 31.91 7.62 4.45
C THR A 152 31.37 8.43 5.63
N TRP A 153 31.39 7.82 6.81
CA TRP A 153 30.99 8.43 8.08
C TRP A 153 32.14 8.42 9.07
N ARG A 154 32.30 9.53 9.82
CA ARG A 154 33.20 9.65 10.97
C ARG A 154 32.40 9.36 12.24
N LEU A 155 32.55 8.15 12.76
CA LEU A 155 31.78 7.67 13.91
C LEU A 155 32.65 7.70 15.15
N ALA A 156 32.41 8.68 16.03
CA ALA A 156 33.08 8.74 17.33
C ALA A 156 32.67 7.52 18.20
N PRO A 157 33.55 7.01 19.07
CA PRO A 157 33.23 5.86 19.95
C PRO A 157 31.95 6.04 20.77
N GLU A 158 31.66 7.28 21.18
CA GLU A 158 30.46 7.65 21.94
C GLU A 158 29.20 7.49 21.09
N VAL A 159 29.26 7.83 19.80
CA VAL A 159 28.15 7.66 18.86
C VAL A 159 27.90 6.17 18.60
N LEU A 160 28.95 5.39 18.38
CA LEU A 160 28.84 3.94 18.21
C LEU A 160 28.22 3.29 19.45
N THR A 161 28.69 3.67 20.64
CA THR A 161 28.15 3.18 21.91
C THR A 161 26.68 3.55 22.08
N ALA A 162 26.29 4.78 21.73
CA ALA A 162 24.91 5.23 21.81
C ALA A 162 23.98 4.52 20.81
N LEU A 163 24.49 4.02 19.68
CA LEU A 163 23.71 3.32 18.67
C LEU A 163 23.47 1.83 18.99
N ARG A 164 24.36 1.19 19.77
CA ARG A 164 24.29 -0.25 20.06
C ARG A 164 22.95 -0.67 20.65
N GLY A 165 22.54 -0.06 21.77
CA GLY A 165 21.29 -0.39 22.46
C GLY A 165 20.06 -0.28 21.55
N PRO A 166 19.77 0.90 20.97
CA PRO A 166 18.62 1.05 20.07
C PRO A 166 18.64 0.12 18.85
N LEU A 167 19.81 -0.17 18.27
CA LEU A 167 19.94 -1.08 17.14
C LEU A 167 19.66 -2.54 17.56
N GLU A 168 20.20 -2.96 18.70
CA GLU A 168 19.93 -4.29 19.26
C GLU A 168 18.44 -4.44 19.62
N ASP A 169 17.84 -3.41 20.21
CA ASP A 169 16.41 -3.36 20.52
C ASP A 169 15.55 -3.49 19.26
N TYR A 170 15.90 -2.76 18.19
CA TYR A 170 15.23 -2.87 16.91
C TYR A 170 15.39 -4.27 16.33
N ARG A 171 16.61 -4.81 16.27
CA ARG A 171 16.88 -6.16 15.76
C ARG A 171 16.09 -7.22 16.52
N ARG A 172 15.96 -7.12 17.84
CA ARG A 172 15.14 -8.03 18.65
C ARG A 172 13.66 -7.97 18.27
N ARG A 173 13.11 -6.77 18.04
CA ARG A 173 11.71 -6.62 17.58
C ARG A 173 11.52 -7.11 16.15
N ALA A 174 12.41 -6.75 15.23
CA ALA A 174 12.39 -7.20 13.85
C ALA A 174 12.43 -8.73 13.73
N ALA A 175 13.28 -9.37 14.54
CA ALA A 175 13.42 -10.83 14.59
C ALA A 175 12.16 -11.56 15.10
N ARG A 176 11.17 -10.86 15.67
CA ARG A 176 9.86 -11.42 16.04
C ARG A 176 8.84 -11.32 14.91
N LEU A 177 9.00 -10.36 13.99
CA LEU A 177 8.09 -10.20 12.86
C LEU A 177 8.25 -11.34 11.86
N ARG A 178 7.12 -11.86 11.39
CA ARG A 178 7.04 -12.92 10.39
C ARG A 178 6.17 -12.45 9.25
N VAL A 179 6.53 -12.88 8.04
CA VAL A 179 5.69 -12.79 6.85
C VAL A 179 5.27 -14.21 6.46
N ALA A 180 4.01 -14.38 6.08
CA ALA A 180 3.50 -15.65 5.59
C ALA A 180 2.58 -15.43 4.41
N LEU A 181 2.79 -16.23 3.36
CA LEU A 181 1.95 -16.23 2.17
C LEU A 181 0.91 -17.36 2.27
N VAL A 182 -0.35 -17.03 1.98
CA VAL A 182 -1.46 -17.97 1.93
C VAL A 182 -2.20 -17.77 0.61
N ARG A 183 -2.03 -18.71 -0.32
CA ARG A 183 -2.76 -18.74 -1.59
C ARG A 183 -3.96 -19.67 -1.47
N VAL A 184 -5.12 -19.19 -1.89
CA VAL A 184 -6.40 -19.91 -1.85
C VAL A 184 -7.05 -19.90 -3.22
N PRO A 185 -7.80 -20.95 -3.61
CA PRO A 185 -8.48 -20.98 -4.90
C PRO A 185 -9.56 -19.90 -4.98
N ARG A 186 -9.71 -19.31 -6.17
CA ARG A 186 -10.77 -18.37 -6.50
C ARG A 186 -11.75 -19.06 -7.45
N VAL A 187 -13.05 -18.84 -7.25
CA VAL A 187 -14.06 -19.26 -8.22
C VAL A 187 -13.92 -18.39 -9.49
N PRO A 188 -13.71 -18.99 -10.68
CA PRO A 188 -13.62 -18.25 -11.94
C PRO A 188 -14.85 -17.38 -12.17
N GLU A 189 -14.65 -16.23 -12.83
CA GLU A 189 -15.68 -15.20 -12.99
C GLU A 189 -16.90 -15.72 -13.77
N GLU A 190 -16.65 -16.61 -14.74
CA GLU A 190 -17.65 -17.26 -15.58
C GLU A 190 -18.54 -18.25 -14.81
N ARG A 191 -18.10 -18.66 -13.61
CA ARG A 191 -18.80 -19.61 -12.73
C ARG A 191 -19.50 -18.93 -11.57
N LEU A 192 -19.49 -17.60 -11.50
CA LEU A 192 -20.16 -16.87 -10.43
C LEU A 192 -21.68 -16.79 -10.70
N PRO A 193 -22.54 -17.01 -9.68
CA PRO A 193 -24.00 -16.94 -9.80
C PRO A 193 -24.54 -15.53 -10.10
N PHE A 194 -23.71 -14.51 -9.88
CA PHE A 194 -23.98 -13.10 -10.13
C PHE A 194 -22.65 -12.34 -10.05
N PRO A 195 -22.57 -11.08 -10.51
CA PRO A 195 -21.36 -10.27 -10.37
C PRO A 195 -20.95 -10.10 -8.90
N MET A 196 -19.76 -10.57 -8.54
CA MET A 196 -19.23 -10.45 -7.18
C MET A 196 -17.93 -9.65 -7.18
N SER A 197 -17.82 -8.72 -6.23
CA SER A 197 -16.56 -8.01 -5.99
C SER A 197 -15.52 -8.98 -5.43
N ALA A 198 -14.38 -9.14 -6.11
CA ALA A 198 -13.27 -9.93 -5.60
C ALA A 198 -12.70 -9.37 -4.28
N ASP A 199 -12.75 -8.05 -4.11
CA ASP A 199 -12.36 -7.35 -2.90
C ASP A 199 -13.29 -7.74 -1.73
N GLY A 200 -14.61 -7.63 -1.95
CA GLY A 200 -15.63 -8.03 -0.99
C GLY A 200 -15.54 -9.53 -0.63
N LEU A 201 -15.31 -10.40 -1.61
CA LEU A 201 -15.10 -11.84 -1.35
C LEU A 201 -13.88 -12.10 -0.47
N GLN A 202 -12.76 -11.40 -0.70
CA GLN A 202 -11.56 -11.55 0.11
C GLN A 202 -11.76 -11.06 1.56
N GLN A 203 -12.50 -9.96 1.75
CA GLN A 203 -12.91 -9.47 3.07
C GLN A 203 -13.85 -10.46 3.80
N LEU A 204 -14.78 -11.08 3.07
CA LEU A 204 -15.65 -12.13 3.59
C LEU A 204 -14.87 -13.38 4.01
N ILE A 205 -13.88 -13.81 3.22
CA ILE A 205 -12.98 -14.93 3.60
C ILE A 205 -12.27 -14.62 4.91
N MET A 206 -11.71 -13.41 5.07
CA MET A 206 -11.07 -13.00 6.33
C MET A 206 -12.06 -12.97 7.50
N THR A 207 -13.30 -12.54 7.27
CA THR A 207 -14.36 -12.53 8.30
C THR A 207 -14.72 -13.95 8.76
N VAL A 208 -14.90 -14.89 7.83
CA VAL A 208 -15.17 -16.31 8.14
C VAL A 208 -13.95 -16.93 8.84
N ALA A 209 -12.74 -16.65 8.40
CA ALA A 209 -11.51 -17.14 9.02
C ALA A 209 -11.33 -16.64 10.46
N GLN A 210 -11.73 -15.39 10.75
CA GLN A 210 -11.75 -14.88 12.14
C GLN A 210 -12.73 -15.68 13.01
N LEU A 211 -13.95 -15.93 12.54
CA LEU A 211 -14.93 -16.74 13.27
C LEU A 211 -14.43 -18.17 13.54
N LEU A 212 -13.85 -18.83 12.53
CA LEU A 212 -13.27 -20.17 12.66
C LEU A 212 -12.11 -20.22 13.68
N THR A 213 -11.31 -19.17 13.75
CA THR A 213 -10.07 -19.15 14.57
C THR A 213 -10.33 -18.73 16.02
N TYR A 214 -11.13 -17.68 16.18
CA TYR A 214 -11.28 -16.96 17.44
C TYR A 214 -12.69 -17.07 18.03
N GLY A 215 -13.66 -17.62 17.29
CA GLY A 215 -15.08 -17.64 17.69
C GLY A 215 -15.76 -16.27 17.66
N ARG A 216 -15.05 -15.23 17.22
CA ARG A 216 -15.52 -13.84 17.16
C ARG A 216 -14.83 -13.10 16.02
N VAL A 217 -15.46 -12.03 15.55
CA VAL A 217 -14.87 -11.08 14.59
C VAL A 217 -14.44 -9.84 15.35
N ARG A 218 -13.25 -9.32 15.04
CA ARG A 218 -12.71 -8.06 15.56
C ARG A 218 -12.61 -7.03 14.44
N SER A 219 -12.27 -5.79 14.82
CA SER A 219 -12.20 -4.70 13.86
C SER A 219 -11.20 -4.99 12.74
N VAL A 220 -11.58 -4.55 11.54
CA VAL A 220 -10.79 -4.63 10.32
C VAL A 220 -10.71 -3.22 9.76
N TYR A 221 -9.51 -2.83 9.35
CA TYR A 221 -9.24 -1.63 8.56
C TYR A 221 -9.05 -2.04 7.11
N GLU A 222 -9.71 -1.35 6.19
CA GLU A 222 -9.48 -1.49 4.75
C GLU A 222 -9.23 -0.11 4.14
N SER A 223 -8.07 0.05 3.49
CA SER A 223 -7.69 1.33 2.89
C SER A 223 -8.50 1.60 1.62
N VAL A 224 -9.18 2.74 1.56
CA VAL A 224 -9.86 3.21 0.34
C VAL A 224 -9.26 4.54 -0.12
N ASP A 225 -8.77 4.57 -1.35
CA ASP A 225 -8.21 5.77 -1.96
C ASP A 225 -9.28 6.86 -2.18
N THR A 226 -8.90 8.11 -1.90
CA THR A 226 -9.74 9.31 -2.10
C THR A 226 -9.12 10.31 -3.06
N ARG A 227 -8.28 9.87 -4.02
CA ARG A 227 -7.51 10.74 -4.93
C ARG A 227 -8.34 11.65 -5.83
N ALA A 228 -9.65 11.42 -5.91
CA ALA A 228 -10.59 12.28 -6.63
C ALA A 228 -10.75 13.67 -5.97
N PHE A 229 -10.36 13.81 -4.70
CA PHE A 229 -10.35 15.08 -3.97
C PHE A 229 -8.97 15.73 -4.02
N GLN A 230 -8.93 17.07 -3.92
CA GLN A 230 -7.68 17.81 -3.80
C GLN A 230 -6.93 17.36 -2.54
N ALA A 231 -5.66 16.98 -2.72
CA ALA A 231 -4.82 16.39 -1.66
C ALA A 231 -5.45 15.14 -1.00
N GLY A 232 -6.32 14.44 -1.73
CA GLY A 232 -6.90 13.17 -1.30
C GLY A 232 -5.82 12.15 -0.97
N ARG A 233 -6.01 11.45 0.15
CA ARG A 233 -5.16 10.35 0.61
C ARG A 233 -6.00 9.08 0.64
N THR A 234 -6.36 8.65 1.85
CA THR A 234 -7.20 7.47 2.08
C THR A 234 -8.31 7.76 3.08
N GLU A 235 -9.43 7.06 2.92
CA GLU A 235 -10.45 6.82 3.94
C GLU A 235 -10.31 5.37 4.44
N CYS A 236 -10.82 5.09 5.64
CA CYS A 236 -10.90 3.74 6.19
C CYS A 236 -12.30 3.17 6.03
N LEU A 237 -12.40 2.07 5.29
CA LEU A 237 -13.58 1.22 5.23
C LEU A 237 -13.54 0.22 6.39
N ARG A 238 -14.70 0.00 7.03
CA ARG A 238 -14.90 -1.00 8.08
C ARG A 238 -15.68 -2.21 7.50
N PRO A 239 -15.00 -3.24 6.96
CA PRO A 239 -15.66 -4.27 6.14
C PRO A 239 -16.46 -5.28 6.97
N VAL A 240 -16.34 -5.23 8.30
CA VAL A 240 -17.11 -6.04 9.24
C VAL A 240 -18.50 -5.45 9.41
N THR A 241 -19.34 -5.59 8.37
CA THR A 241 -20.73 -5.13 8.41
C THR A 241 -21.64 -6.17 9.09
N PRO A 242 -22.84 -5.77 9.57
CA PRO A 242 -23.82 -6.70 10.10
C PRO A 242 -24.18 -7.82 9.10
N GLU A 243 -24.30 -7.50 7.81
CA GLU A 243 -24.59 -8.42 6.72
C GLU A 243 -23.45 -9.43 6.54
N ALA A 244 -22.19 -8.96 6.57
CA ALA A 244 -21.02 -9.83 6.48
C ALA A 244 -20.95 -10.83 7.65
N ILE A 245 -21.23 -10.38 8.88
CA ILE A 245 -21.28 -11.24 10.07
C ILE A 245 -22.44 -12.24 9.97
N ALA A 246 -23.64 -11.78 9.58
CA ALA A 246 -24.83 -12.60 9.47
C ALA A 246 -24.61 -13.73 8.44
N PHE A 247 -24.13 -13.37 7.25
CA PHE A 247 -23.79 -14.35 6.22
C PHE A 247 -22.70 -15.31 6.69
N ALA A 248 -21.59 -14.81 7.25
CA ALA A 248 -20.49 -15.66 7.70
C ALA A 248 -20.93 -16.69 8.75
N ARG A 249 -21.78 -16.29 9.71
CA ARG A 249 -22.37 -17.22 10.70
C ARG A 249 -23.30 -18.24 10.05
N SER A 250 -24.15 -17.83 9.12
CA SER A 250 -25.04 -18.74 8.39
C SER A 250 -24.25 -19.74 7.54
N LEU A 251 -23.16 -19.30 6.90
CA LEU A 251 -22.26 -20.15 6.12
C LEU A 251 -21.65 -21.25 7.01
N LEU A 252 -21.12 -20.87 8.18
CA LEU A 252 -20.56 -21.82 9.15
C LEU A 252 -21.60 -22.78 9.74
N ALA A 253 -22.86 -22.37 9.80
CA ALA A 253 -23.97 -23.20 10.27
C ALA A 253 -24.57 -24.08 9.17
N GLY A 254 -24.10 -24.01 7.91
CA GLY A 254 -24.70 -24.71 6.77
C GLY A 254 -26.10 -24.20 6.40
N ARG A 255 -26.42 -22.95 6.74
CA ARG A 255 -27.72 -22.29 6.51
C ARG A 255 -27.60 -21.00 5.70
N ALA A 256 -26.47 -20.79 5.02
CA ALA A 256 -26.31 -19.64 4.14
C ALA A 256 -27.22 -19.74 2.93
N GLU A 257 -27.71 -18.60 2.47
CA GLU A 257 -28.55 -18.46 1.29
C GLU A 257 -27.90 -17.47 0.31
N ARG A 258 -28.25 -17.59 -0.97
CA ARG A 258 -27.68 -16.75 -2.04
C ARG A 258 -27.89 -15.26 -1.76
N ASP A 259 -29.07 -14.90 -1.28
CA ASP A 259 -29.43 -13.51 -1.01
C ASP A 259 -28.58 -12.92 0.13
N GLY A 260 -28.28 -13.71 1.18
CA GLY A 260 -27.38 -13.28 2.24
C GLY A 260 -25.95 -12.99 1.76
N LEU A 261 -25.44 -13.74 0.77
CA LEU A 261 -24.15 -13.41 0.14
C LEU A 261 -24.25 -12.11 -0.68
N ALA A 262 -25.35 -11.94 -1.42
CA ALA A 262 -25.58 -10.75 -2.22
C ALA A 262 -25.68 -9.49 -1.34
N GLU A 263 -26.37 -9.57 -0.20
CA GLU A 263 -26.47 -8.50 0.81
C GLU A 263 -25.12 -8.15 1.41
N ALA A 264 -24.33 -9.14 1.83
CA ALA A 264 -22.99 -8.91 2.39
C ALA A 264 -22.06 -8.20 1.40
N LEU A 265 -22.06 -8.64 0.13
CA LEU A 265 -21.27 -8.01 -0.93
C LEU A 265 -21.82 -6.62 -1.32
N ALA A 266 -23.13 -6.42 -1.25
CA ALA A 266 -23.75 -5.13 -1.49
C ALA A 266 -23.36 -4.10 -0.43
N ALA A 267 -23.43 -4.48 0.86
CA ALA A 267 -23.05 -3.63 1.98
C ALA A 267 -21.58 -3.19 1.87
N HIS A 268 -20.66 -4.13 1.58
CA HIS A 268 -19.24 -3.80 1.35
C HIS A 268 -19.06 -2.79 0.21
N ARG A 269 -19.66 -3.06 -0.95
CA ARG A 269 -19.59 -2.17 -2.13
C ARG A 269 -20.14 -0.77 -1.83
N ASP A 270 -21.24 -0.68 -1.08
CA ASP A 270 -21.86 0.61 -0.78
C ASP A 270 -21.00 1.41 0.21
N TRP A 271 -20.31 0.75 1.15
CA TRP A 271 -19.27 1.38 1.96
C TRP A 271 -18.03 1.80 1.15
N VAL A 272 -17.59 1.02 0.15
CA VAL A 272 -16.53 1.45 -0.78
C VAL A 272 -16.94 2.74 -1.48
N LYS A 273 -18.17 2.83 -1.99
CA LYS A 273 -18.68 4.06 -2.63
C LYS A 273 -18.74 5.23 -1.65
N ALA A 274 -19.21 5.01 -0.43
CA ALA A 274 -19.23 6.04 0.60
C ALA A 274 -17.81 6.58 0.88
N CYS A 275 -16.84 5.69 1.09
CA CYS A 275 -15.46 6.07 1.34
C CYS A 275 -14.84 6.84 0.16
N LYS A 276 -14.99 6.34 -1.07
CA LYS A 276 -14.49 7.00 -2.29
C LYS A 276 -15.09 8.39 -2.52
N THR A 277 -16.27 8.66 -1.98
CA THR A 277 -16.97 9.94 -2.09
C THR A 277 -16.85 10.80 -0.84
N GLY A 278 -15.91 10.48 0.07
CA GLY A 278 -15.64 11.26 1.27
C GLY A 278 -16.74 11.18 2.34
N ARG A 279 -17.58 10.15 2.27
CA ARG A 279 -18.69 9.87 3.22
C ARG A 279 -18.36 8.72 4.18
N GLY A 280 -17.09 8.31 4.25
CA GLY A 280 -16.62 7.48 5.34
C GLY A 280 -16.61 8.25 6.66
N VAL A 281 -16.50 7.51 7.77
CA VAL A 281 -16.64 8.08 9.12
C VAL A 281 -15.29 8.26 9.79
N ASP A 282 -14.31 7.39 9.52
CA ASP A 282 -13.05 7.34 10.24
C ASP A 282 -12.21 8.61 10.09
N ARG A 283 -12.02 9.14 8.88
CA ARG A 283 -11.28 10.41 8.69
C ARG A 283 -12.04 11.60 9.24
N HIS A 284 -13.38 11.61 9.15
CA HIS A 284 -14.19 12.66 9.77
C HIS A 284 -14.00 12.67 11.29
N LEU A 285 -14.11 11.52 11.96
CA LEU A 285 -13.87 11.42 13.40
C LEU A 285 -12.43 11.79 13.78
N THR A 286 -11.45 11.42 12.97
CA THR A 286 -10.04 11.82 13.18
C THR A 286 -9.88 13.34 13.11
N GLY A 287 -10.53 13.99 12.14
CA GLY A 287 -10.50 15.45 12.01
C GLY A 287 -11.16 16.17 13.18
N LEU A 288 -12.31 15.65 13.65
CA LEU A 288 -12.99 16.20 14.83
C LEU A 288 -12.16 16.04 16.10
N GLU A 289 -11.53 14.88 16.30
CA GLU A 289 -10.67 14.62 17.45
C GLU A 289 -9.44 15.53 17.47
N GLU A 290 -8.77 15.69 16.31
CA GLU A 290 -7.63 16.60 16.18
C GLU A 290 -8.03 18.06 16.39
N ALA A 291 -9.23 18.46 15.93
CA ALA A 291 -9.78 19.79 16.20
C ALA A 291 -10.06 19.99 17.69
N ALA A 292 -10.71 19.03 18.35
CA ALA A 292 -10.96 19.05 19.78
C ALA A 292 -9.65 19.17 20.57
N ARG A 293 -8.63 18.37 20.22
CA ARG A 293 -7.28 18.43 20.81
C ARG A 293 -6.63 19.81 20.66
N ARG A 294 -6.75 20.44 19.49
CA ARG A 294 -6.18 21.78 19.24
C ARG A 294 -6.91 22.90 19.98
N LEU A 295 -8.18 22.69 20.27
CA LEU A 295 -9.04 23.63 20.98
C LEU A 295 -9.09 23.35 22.49
N ASP A 296 -8.34 22.35 22.97
CA ASP A 296 -8.34 21.89 24.37
C ASP A 296 -9.76 21.50 24.86
N ILE A 297 -10.52 20.86 23.97
CA ILE A 297 -11.86 20.34 24.25
C ILE A 297 -11.74 18.86 24.57
N GLU A 298 -12.12 18.48 25.79
CA GLU A 298 -12.33 17.09 26.16
C GLU A 298 -13.78 16.69 25.85
N ASP A 299 -13.96 15.68 25.01
CA ASP A 299 -15.27 15.11 24.70
C ASP A 299 -15.27 13.63 25.06
N ALA A 300 -16.27 13.22 25.84
CA ALA A 300 -16.42 11.83 26.30
C ALA A 300 -16.58 10.84 25.14
N PHE A 301 -17.05 11.28 23.97
CA PHE A 301 -17.14 10.47 22.76
C PHE A 301 -15.78 9.92 22.32
N PHE A 302 -14.72 10.74 22.36
CA PHE A 302 -13.37 10.31 21.95
C PHE A 302 -12.69 9.42 22.99
N ALA A 303 -13.15 9.45 24.24
CA ALA A 303 -12.70 8.56 25.30
C ALA A 303 -13.50 7.24 25.38
N ASP A 304 -14.54 7.06 24.56
CA ASP A 304 -15.41 5.89 24.63
C ASP A 304 -14.68 4.60 24.22
N GLU A 305 -14.82 3.55 25.03
CA GLU A 305 -14.17 2.27 24.79
C GLU A 305 -14.62 1.62 23.47
N SER A 306 -15.85 1.88 23.03
CA SER A 306 -16.38 1.36 21.76
C SER A 306 -15.66 1.98 20.56
N LEU A 307 -15.34 3.28 20.63
CA LEU A 307 -14.56 3.95 19.60
C LEU A 307 -13.12 3.41 19.58
N ALA A 308 -12.52 3.23 20.76
CA ALA A 308 -11.20 2.61 20.88
C ALA A 308 -11.17 1.19 20.29
N ARG A 309 -12.20 0.38 20.56
CA ARG A 309 -12.35 -0.98 20.00
C ARG A 309 -12.59 -0.98 18.49
N LEU A 310 -13.34 0.00 17.96
CA LEU A 310 -13.54 0.16 16.53
C LEU A 310 -12.23 0.47 15.80
N ARG A 311 -11.36 1.30 16.41
CA ARG A 311 -10.07 1.69 15.84
C ARG A 311 -8.91 0.75 16.21
N ALA A 312 -9.18 -0.26 17.03
CA ALA A 312 -8.24 -1.34 17.31
C ALA A 312 -8.24 -2.34 16.14
N ASP A 313 -7.54 -1.97 15.07
CA ASP A 313 -7.48 -2.71 13.81
C ASP A 313 -6.78 -4.07 13.98
N PHE A 314 -7.55 -5.09 14.34
CA PHE A 314 -7.01 -6.44 14.53
C PHE A 314 -6.47 -7.02 13.22
N LEU A 315 -7.18 -6.79 12.11
CA LEU A 315 -6.62 -6.94 10.77
C LEU A 315 -6.50 -5.54 10.16
N SER A 316 -5.28 -5.10 9.87
CA SER A 316 -5.04 -3.95 9.02
C SER A 316 -4.86 -4.46 7.60
N THR A 317 -5.73 -4.07 6.68
CA THR A 317 -5.82 -4.66 5.34
C THR A 317 -5.69 -3.63 4.23
N THR A 318 -5.09 -4.05 3.11
CA THR A 318 -4.98 -3.21 1.92
C THR A 318 -4.82 -4.06 0.67
N SER A 319 -5.47 -3.66 -0.43
CA SER A 319 -5.29 -4.25 -1.76
C SER A 319 -4.74 -3.23 -2.75
N LEU A 320 -3.81 -3.68 -3.59
CA LEU A 320 -3.37 -3.00 -4.81
C LEU A 320 -4.03 -3.60 -6.07
N GLY A 321 -5.00 -4.50 -5.90
CA GLY A 321 -5.72 -5.13 -7.01
C GLY A 321 -5.02 -6.41 -7.50
N THR A 322 -4.49 -6.38 -8.72
CA THR A 322 -3.90 -7.54 -9.40
C THR A 322 -2.39 -7.60 -9.22
N ALA A 323 -1.82 -8.76 -9.52
CA ALA A 323 -0.38 -9.00 -9.48
C ALA A 323 0.39 -8.48 -10.73
N ASP A 324 -0.23 -7.63 -11.56
CA ASP A 324 0.36 -7.21 -12.84
C ASP A 324 1.57 -6.29 -12.67
N ARG A 325 1.63 -5.56 -11.54
CA ARG A 325 2.68 -4.56 -11.26
C ARG A 325 3.42 -4.83 -9.97
N ILE A 326 2.68 -4.94 -8.87
CA ILE A 326 3.21 -5.28 -7.56
C ILE A 326 2.61 -6.62 -7.15
N VAL A 327 3.45 -7.64 -7.14
CA VAL A 327 3.03 -9.03 -6.91
C VAL A 327 2.65 -9.23 -5.44
N ARG A 328 3.45 -8.67 -4.53
CA ARG A 328 3.32 -8.78 -3.07
C ARG A 328 3.89 -7.56 -2.37
N TYR A 329 3.44 -7.32 -1.16
CA TYR A 329 3.91 -6.26 -0.28
C TYR A 329 3.60 -6.63 1.16
N ALA A 330 4.35 -6.11 2.12
CA ALA A 330 4.17 -6.39 3.55
C ALA A 330 4.30 -5.09 4.35
N PHE A 331 3.60 -5.02 5.48
CA PHE A 331 3.67 -3.91 6.42
C PHE A 331 3.41 -4.43 7.82
N ALA A 332 4.01 -3.81 8.83
CA ALA A 332 3.84 -4.25 10.21
C ALA A 332 2.36 -4.19 10.65
N PRO A 333 1.91 -5.10 11.52
CA PRO A 333 0.58 -5.00 12.09
C PRO A 333 0.44 -3.71 12.92
N SER A 334 -0.76 -3.12 12.91
CA SER A 334 -1.10 -1.93 13.72
C SER A 334 -1.22 -2.25 15.21
N LEU A 335 -1.49 -3.52 15.55
CA LEU A 335 -1.57 -4.02 16.92
C LEU A 335 -0.59 -5.18 17.11
N PRO A 336 0.08 -5.30 18.26
CA PRO A 336 1.02 -6.39 18.51
C PRO A 336 0.42 -7.80 18.35
N HIS A 337 -0.84 -7.97 18.76
CA HIS A 337 -1.56 -9.24 18.67
C HIS A 337 -2.34 -9.41 17.35
N GLY A 338 -2.30 -8.40 16.46
CA GLY A 338 -3.02 -8.36 15.20
C GLY A 338 -2.17 -8.75 13.99
N PHE A 339 -2.67 -8.42 12.81
CA PHE A 339 -2.07 -8.79 11.52
C PHE A 339 -2.10 -7.60 10.55
N GLY A 340 -0.98 -7.36 9.87
CA GLY A 340 -0.95 -6.63 8.61
C GLY A 340 -1.25 -7.62 7.49
N VAL A 341 -2.26 -7.36 6.67
CA VAL A 341 -2.71 -8.28 5.62
C VAL A 341 -2.82 -7.53 4.30
N SER A 342 -1.86 -7.73 3.42
CA SER A 342 -2.04 -7.39 2.01
C SER A 342 -2.70 -8.55 1.29
N TYR A 343 -3.53 -8.24 0.30
CA TYR A 343 -4.19 -9.27 -0.48
C TYR A 343 -4.26 -8.90 -1.96
N THR A 344 -3.93 -9.88 -2.79
CA THR A 344 -3.73 -9.72 -4.23
C THR A 344 -4.59 -10.73 -4.98
N ARG A 345 -5.28 -10.23 -6.01
CA ARG A 345 -6.08 -11.05 -6.92
C ARG A 345 -5.21 -11.59 -8.06
N TYR A 346 -5.26 -12.89 -8.24
CA TYR A 346 -4.74 -13.60 -9.40
C TYR A 346 -5.92 -14.15 -10.24
N PRO A 347 -5.68 -14.61 -11.48
CA PRO A 347 -6.75 -15.16 -12.31
C PRO A 347 -7.52 -16.28 -11.61
N GLU A 348 -6.82 -17.28 -11.07
CA GLU A 348 -7.40 -18.50 -10.48
C GLU A 348 -7.30 -18.57 -8.95
N SER A 349 -6.71 -17.55 -8.30
CA SER A 349 -6.50 -17.57 -6.86
C SER A 349 -6.55 -16.19 -6.22
N PHE A 350 -6.73 -16.18 -4.91
CA PHE A 350 -6.42 -15.05 -4.05
C PHE A 350 -5.16 -15.38 -3.25
N GLU A 351 -4.30 -14.39 -3.03
CA GLU A 351 -3.14 -14.54 -2.17
C GLU A 351 -3.20 -13.50 -1.06
N TYR A 352 -3.03 -13.96 0.18
CA TYR A 352 -2.91 -13.14 1.37
C TYR A 352 -1.46 -13.18 1.83
N CYS A 353 -0.85 -12.01 2.02
CA CYS A 353 0.46 -11.87 2.65
C CYS A 353 0.24 -11.29 4.05
N LEU A 354 0.50 -12.11 5.06
CA LEU A 354 0.28 -11.80 6.46
C LEU A 354 1.60 -11.44 7.13
N ALA A 355 1.69 -10.24 7.68
CA ALA A 355 2.74 -9.81 8.58
C ALA A 355 2.22 -9.79 10.03
N TYR A 356 2.95 -10.40 10.96
CA TYR A 356 2.54 -10.51 12.36
C TYR A 356 3.74 -10.71 13.28
N ASP A 357 3.56 -10.37 14.56
CA ASP A 357 4.55 -10.69 15.60
C ASP A 357 4.40 -12.15 16.05
N ALA A 358 5.46 -12.96 15.94
CA ALA A 358 5.39 -14.39 16.22
C ALA A 358 5.10 -14.74 17.69
N GLU A 359 5.38 -13.82 18.61
CA GLU A 359 5.21 -14.02 20.05
C GLU A 359 3.87 -13.47 20.55
N GLU A 360 3.37 -12.39 19.94
CA GLU A 360 2.16 -11.70 20.40
C GLU A 360 0.91 -11.99 19.56
N ALA A 361 1.07 -12.36 18.29
CA ALA A 361 -0.08 -12.64 17.42
C ALA A 361 -0.93 -13.78 17.98
N GLU A 362 -2.25 -13.59 17.98
CA GLU A 362 -3.16 -14.59 18.49
C GLU A 362 -3.33 -15.73 17.48
N ARG A 363 -2.89 -16.95 17.82
CA ARG A 363 -3.09 -18.18 17.03
C ARG A 363 -2.77 -18.04 15.52
N PRO A 364 -1.63 -17.47 15.10
CA PRO A 364 -1.35 -17.13 13.71
C PRO A 364 -1.35 -18.34 12.76
N ARG A 365 -0.88 -19.51 13.22
CA ARG A 365 -0.90 -20.75 12.42
C ARG A 365 -2.32 -21.22 12.13
N LEU A 366 -3.21 -21.15 13.13
CA LEU A 366 -4.60 -21.54 12.97
C LEU A 366 -5.34 -20.55 12.06
N PHE A 367 -5.10 -19.24 12.23
CA PHE A 367 -5.70 -18.23 11.35
C PHE A 367 -5.33 -18.44 9.89
N ARG A 368 -4.05 -18.71 9.60
CA ARG A 368 -3.58 -19.03 8.25
C ARG A 368 -4.27 -20.26 7.65
N SER A 369 -4.39 -21.34 8.43
CA SER A 369 -5.12 -22.54 8.00
C SER A 369 -6.60 -22.24 7.72
N ASN A 370 -7.21 -21.41 8.57
CA ASN A 370 -8.61 -21.05 8.45
C ASN A 370 -8.91 -20.06 7.32
N LEU A 371 -7.92 -19.32 6.79
CA LEU A 371 -8.08 -18.58 5.53
C LEU A 371 -8.34 -19.55 4.36
N ALA A 372 -7.59 -20.64 4.29
CA ALA A 372 -7.80 -21.66 3.27
C ALA A 372 -9.14 -22.39 3.45
N GLU A 373 -9.50 -22.76 4.68
CA GLU A 373 -10.81 -23.39 4.95
C GLU A 373 -11.98 -22.43 4.65
N ALA A 374 -11.87 -21.17 5.06
CA ALA A 374 -12.88 -20.15 4.77
C ALA A 374 -13.09 -19.96 3.27
N ALA A 375 -12.00 -19.88 2.49
CA ALA A 375 -12.07 -19.81 1.04
C ALA A 375 -12.72 -21.07 0.44
N GLY A 376 -12.37 -22.26 0.94
CA GLY A 376 -12.98 -23.53 0.51
C GLY A 376 -14.48 -23.60 0.81
N LEU A 377 -14.92 -23.18 2.00
CA LEU A 377 -16.33 -23.10 2.39
C LEU A 377 -17.10 -22.15 1.47
N LEU A 378 -16.56 -20.95 1.25
CA LEU A 378 -17.19 -19.95 0.40
C LEU A 378 -17.26 -20.43 -1.06
N ALA A 379 -16.20 -21.05 -1.58
CA ALA A 379 -16.17 -21.58 -2.94
C ALA A 379 -17.19 -22.73 -3.13
N ARG A 380 -17.28 -23.66 -2.17
CA ARG A 380 -18.30 -24.73 -2.20
C ARG A 380 -19.72 -24.16 -2.16
N PHE A 381 -19.95 -23.14 -1.33
CA PHE A 381 -21.22 -22.45 -1.28
C PHE A 381 -21.56 -21.77 -2.61
N ILE A 382 -20.65 -20.98 -3.18
CA ILE A 382 -20.84 -20.28 -4.46
C ILE A 382 -21.17 -21.29 -5.58
N ALA A 383 -20.43 -22.40 -5.64
CA ALA A 383 -20.69 -23.44 -6.63
C ALA A 383 -22.07 -24.10 -6.47
N ALA A 384 -22.57 -24.24 -5.24
CA ALA A 384 -23.88 -24.83 -4.96
C ALA A 384 -25.05 -23.90 -5.33
N VAL A 385 -24.83 -22.58 -5.34
CA VAL A 385 -25.85 -21.58 -5.71
C VAL A 385 -25.69 -21.02 -7.12
N ALA A 386 -24.70 -21.51 -7.88
CA ALA A 386 -24.51 -21.20 -9.30
C ALA A 386 -25.68 -21.75 -10.14
N PRO A 387 -26.25 -20.95 -11.07
CA PRO A 387 -27.19 -21.49 -12.04
C PRO A 387 -26.45 -22.49 -12.94
N TYR A 388 -27.05 -23.66 -13.15
CA TYR A 388 -26.54 -24.72 -14.03
C TYR A 388 -26.45 -24.27 -15.49
#